data_AF-A0A538Q2R1-F1
#
_entry.id   AF-A0A538Q2R1-F1
#
_cell.length_a   1.000
_cell.length_b   1.000
_cell.length_c   1.000
_cell.angle_alpha   90.00
_cell.angle_beta   90.00
_cell.angle_gamma   90.00
#
_symmetry.space_group_name_H-M   'P 1'
#
loop_
_entity.id
_entity.type
_entity.pdbx_description
1 polymer ?
#
loop_
_entity_poly.entity_id
_entity_poly.type
_entity_poly.pdbx_seq_one_letter_code
_entity_poly.pdbx_strand_id
1 'polypeptide(L)'
;MTEEELLEFHEVLASVCKPIRGQIAICTDLVGATVFTQPVTQRWTEIIKQESPVVERNAVLVGEGAVFSMQVERIIRQAGYKNRKAFLSPVTLAAWLGEILTVRERVRLESYLHEGEELRARHRAVGSSR
;
A
#
# COMPACT_ATOMS: atom_id res chain seq x y z
N MET A 1 -1.88 -8.02 11.52
CA MET A 1 -2.87 -6.95 11.29
C MET A 1 -4.22 -7.41 11.79
N THR A 2 -4.63 -6.85 12.92
CA THR A 2 -6.00 -6.88 13.45
C THR A 2 -6.82 -5.72 12.87
N GLU A 3 -8.12 -5.69 13.15
CA GLU A 3 -8.98 -4.57 12.76
C GLU A 3 -8.63 -3.28 13.51
N GLU A 4 -8.27 -3.39 14.79
CA GLU A 4 -7.80 -2.30 15.63
C GLU A 4 -6.51 -1.68 15.06
N GLU A 5 -5.51 -2.50 14.72
CA GLU A 5 -4.26 -2.04 14.10
C GLU A 5 -4.52 -1.31 12.76
N LEU A 6 -5.51 -1.77 11.98
CA LEU A 6 -5.90 -1.11 10.73
C LEU A 6 -6.54 0.26 10.97
N LEU A 7 -7.40 0.36 11.98
CA LEU A 7 -8.08 1.61 12.35
C LEU A 7 -7.07 2.65 12.88
N GLU A 8 -6.18 2.24 13.77
CA GLU A 8 -5.10 3.09 14.28
C GLU A 8 -4.21 3.60 13.15
N PHE A 9 -3.80 2.71 12.25
CA PHE A 9 -3.01 3.10 11.08
C PHE A 9 -3.76 4.10 10.19
N HIS A 10 -5.06 3.88 9.96
CA HIS A 10 -5.87 4.79 9.16
C HIS A 10 -6.02 6.17 9.80
N GLU A 11 -6.18 6.25 11.13
CA GLU A 11 -6.22 7.53 11.86
C GLU A 11 -4.89 8.30 11.75
N VAL A 12 -3.76 7.60 11.91
CA VAL A 12 -2.44 8.19 11.71
C VAL A 12 -2.29 8.70 10.29
N LEU A 13 -2.63 7.88 9.28
CA LEU A 13 -2.58 8.28 7.87
C LEU A 13 -3.44 9.51 7.59
N ALA A 14 -4.68 9.54 8.09
CA ALA A 14 -5.58 10.67 7.94
C ALA A 14 -5.00 11.96 8.55
N SER A 15 -4.34 11.86 9.72
CA SER A 15 -3.68 12.99 10.37
C SER A 15 -2.51 13.57 9.56
N VAL A 16 -1.72 12.69 8.92
CA VAL A 16 -0.59 13.06 8.05
C VAL A 16 -1.08 13.68 6.74
N CYS A 17 -2.21 13.21 6.21
CA CYS A 17 -2.81 13.74 5.00
C CYS A 17 -3.51 15.09 5.20
N LYS A 18 -4.07 15.34 6.40
CA LYS A 18 -4.86 16.55 6.72
C LYS A 18 -4.20 17.89 6.34
N PRO A 19 -2.90 18.14 6.58
CA PRO A 19 -2.27 19.42 6.21
C PRO A 19 -1.95 19.54 4.70
N ILE A 20 -2.04 18.47 3.91
CA ILE A 20 -1.63 18.50 2.50
C ILE A 20 -2.62 19.32 1.68
N ARG A 21 -2.11 20.36 1.02
CA ARG A 21 -2.87 21.22 0.11
C ARG A 21 -2.65 20.71 -1.32
N GLY A 22 -3.56 19.87 -1.81
CA GLY A 22 -3.48 19.33 -3.17
C GLY A 22 -3.84 17.86 -3.25
N GLN A 23 -3.45 17.23 -4.37
CA GLN A 23 -3.63 15.81 -4.60
C GLN A 23 -2.56 14.97 -3.89
N ILE A 24 -2.93 13.78 -3.45
CA ILE A 24 -2.10 12.86 -2.69
C ILE A 24 -1.89 11.58 -3.51
N ALA A 25 -0.63 11.19 -3.68
CA ALA A 25 -0.25 9.88 -4.16
C ALA A 25 0.21 9.01 -2.97
N ILE A 26 -0.32 7.80 -2.86
CA ILE A 26 -0.04 6.86 -1.77
C ILE A 26 0.68 5.63 -2.34
N CYS A 27 1.73 5.19 -1.64
CA CYS A 27 2.35 3.88 -1.82
C CYS A 27 2.18 3.09 -0.53
N THR A 28 1.61 1.88 -0.60
CA THR A 28 1.44 0.97 0.52
C THR A 28 2.22 -0.31 0.26
N ASP A 29 3.20 -0.62 1.10
CA ASP A 29 3.97 -1.87 1.00
C ASP A 29 3.35 -2.95 1.89
N LEU A 30 2.78 -3.99 1.27
CA LEU A 30 2.22 -5.18 1.91
C LEU A 30 2.98 -6.45 1.53
N VAL A 31 4.24 -6.35 1.06
CA VAL A 31 4.98 -7.53 0.56
C VAL A 31 5.16 -8.60 1.64
N GLY A 32 5.30 -8.20 2.91
CA GLY A 32 5.45 -9.11 4.05
C GLY A 32 4.13 -9.67 4.61
N ALA A 33 2.97 -9.25 4.09
CA ALA A 33 1.68 -9.72 4.58
C ALA A 33 1.27 -11.03 3.88
N THR A 34 0.57 -11.91 4.62
CA THR A 34 0.22 -13.26 4.16
C THR A 34 -1.28 -13.46 3.97
N VAL A 35 -2.11 -12.86 4.82
CA VAL A 35 -3.58 -12.90 4.70
C VAL A 35 -4.19 -11.78 5.54
N PHE A 36 -5.29 -11.19 5.07
CA PHE A 36 -6.17 -10.41 5.94
C PHE A 36 -7.34 -11.25 6.39
N THR A 37 -7.69 -11.13 7.66
CA THR A 37 -8.92 -11.74 8.16
C THR A 37 -10.13 -11.09 7.48
N GLN A 38 -11.28 -11.76 7.53
CA GLN A 38 -12.50 -11.20 6.95
C GLN A 38 -12.91 -9.84 7.55
N PRO A 39 -12.84 -9.62 8.88
CA PRO A 39 -13.09 -8.29 9.45
C PRO A 39 -12.16 -7.20 8.88
N VAL A 40 -10.85 -7.48 8.80
CA VAL A 40 -9.87 -6.54 8.23
C VAL A 40 -10.17 -6.25 6.75
N THR A 41 -10.55 -7.27 5.98
CA THR A 41 -10.92 -7.13 4.57
C THR A 41 -12.14 -6.22 4.39
N GLN A 42 -13.20 -6.46 5.19
CA GLN A 42 -14.43 -5.66 5.16
C GLN A 42 -14.14 -4.21 5.54
N ARG A 43 -13.42 -4.02 6.65
CA ARG A 43 -13.09 -2.69 7.16
C ARG A 43 -12.22 -1.91 6.21
N TRP A 44 -11.21 -2.54 5.61
CA TRP A 44 -10.37 -1.86 4.62
C TRP A 44 -11.15 -1.48 3.36
N THR A 45 -12.09 -2.32 2.92
CA THR A 45 -12.98 -2.01 1.79
C THR A 45 -13.84 -0.77 2.08
N GLU A 46 -14.38 -0.65 3.31
CA GLU A 46 -15.16 0.53 3.74
C GLU A 46 -14.31 1.79 3.77
N ILE A 47 -13.09 1.70 4.32
CA ILE A 47 -12.13 2.81 4.34
C ILE A 47 -11.88 3.32 2.91
N ILE A 48 -11.56 2.42 1.98
CA ILE A 48 -11.29 2.81 0.58
C ILE A 48 -12.52 3.47 -0.07
N LYS A 49 -13.73 2.99 0.22
CA LYS A 49 -14.97 3.60 -0.30
C LYS A 49 -15.21 5.01 0.23
N GLN A 50 -14.69 5.32 1.42
CA GLN A 50 -14.82 6.61 2.10
C GLN A 50 -13.62 7.53 1.85
N GLU A 51 -12.61 7.08 1.10
CA GLU A 51 -11.42 7.89 0.85
C GLU A 51 -11.75 9.19 0.11
N SER A 52 -11.04 10.24 0.52
CA SER A 52 -11.25 11.59 0.05
C SER A 52 -10.89 11.73 -1.43
N PRO A 53 -11.63 12.56 -2.21
CA PRO A 53 -11.28 12.90 -3.60
C PRO A 53 -9.89 13.52 -3.79
N VAL A 54 -9.20 13.90 -2.71
CA VAL A 54 -7.81 14.38 -2.77
C VAL A 54 -6.80 13.26 -2.99
N VAL A 55 -7.15 11.98 -2.77
CA VAL A 55 -6.26 10.86 -3.10
C VAL A 55 -6.35 10.59 -4.59
N GLU A 56 -5.31 11.01 -5.32
CA GLU A 56 -5.25 10.91 -6.78
C GLU A 56 -4.87 9.51 -7.24
N ARG A 57 -3.88 8.87 -6.59
CA ARG A 57 -3.50 7.46 -6.85
C ARG A 57 -3.07 6.75 -5.58
N ASN A 58 -3.42 5.47 -5.45
CA ASN A 58 -2.90 4.58 -4.41
C ASN A 58 -2.33 3.30 -5.04
N ALA A 59 -1.02 3.11 -4.93
CA ALA A 59 -0.37 1.87 -5.34
C ALA A 59 -0.10 0.97 -4.14
N VAL A 60 -0.52 -0.29 -4.24
CA VAL A 60 -0.32 -1.30 -3.22
C VAL A 60 0.68 -2.33 -3.73
N LEU A 61 1.86 -2.39 -3.13
CA LEU A 61 2.84 -3.44 -3.41
C LEU A 61 2.49 -4.70 -2.61
N VAL A 62 2.38 -5.85 -3.27
CA VAL A 62 2.06 -7.14 -2.62
C VAL A 62 3.12 -8.18 -2.94
N GLY A 63 3.25 -9.18 -2.06
CA GLY A 63 4.19 -10.29 -2.25
C GLY A 63 3.71 -11.31 -3.28
N GLU A 64 4.55 -12.28 -3.59
CA GLU A 64 4.28 -13.33 -4.60
C GLU A 64 3.21 -14.35 -4.18
N GLY A 65 2.75 -14.31 -2.92
CA GLY A 65 1.69 -15.19 -2.42
C GLY A 65 0.36 -14.95 -3.15
N ALA A 66 0.03 -15.83 -4.09
CA ALA A 66 -1.12 -15.71 -4.99
C ALA A 66 -2.46 -15.48 -4.26
N VAL A 67 -2.66 -16.14 -3.10
CA VAL A 67 -3.90 -15.99 -2.32
C VAL A 67 -4.05 -14.56 -1.80
N PHE A 68 -2.96 -13.99 -1.25
CA PHE A 68 -2.99 -12.65 -0.68
C PHE A 68 -3.08 -11.57 -1.76
N SER A 69 -2.31 -11.70 -2.84
CA SER A 69 -2.38 -10.74 -3.95
C SER A 69 -3.79 -10.70 -4.55
N MET A 70 -4.41 -11.87 -4.78
CA MET A 70 -5.81 -11.96 -5.22
C MET A 70 -6.80 -11.37 -4.21
N GLN A 71 -6.56 -11.57 -2.90
CA GLN A 71 -7.39 -10.97 -1.86
C GLN A 71 -7.35 -9.44 -1.95
N VAL A 72 -6.15 -8.85 -2.05
CA VAL A 72 -5.97 -7.39 -2.18
C VAL A 72 -6.63 -6.87 -3.46
N GLU A 73 -6.43 -7.52 -4.60
CA GLU A 73 -7.07 -7.14 -5.86
C GLU A 73 -8.60 -7.15 -5.78
N ARG A 74 -9.19 -8.13 -5.09
CA ARG A 74 -10.64 -8.20 -4.87
C ARG A 74 -11.14 -7.04 -4.02
N ILE A 75 -10.45 -6.69 -2.93
CA ILE A 75 -10.79 -5.54 -2.08
C ILE A 75 -10.82 -4.26 -2.92
N ILE A 76 -9.75 -4.01 -3.68
CA ILE A 76 -9.62 -2.83 -4.56
C ILE A 76 -10.79 -2.78 -5.54
N ARG A 77 -11.08 -3.90 -6.21
CA ARG A 77 -12.18 -3.99 -7.18
C ARG A 77 -13.55 -3.74 -6.53
N GLN A 78 -13.80 -4.28 -5.35
CA GLN A 78 -15.06 -4.12 -4.61
C GLN A 78 -15.28 -2.70 -4.08
N ALA A 79 -14.19 -1.98 -3.79
CA ALA A 79 -14.26 -0.58 -3.40
C ALA A 79 -14.63 0.35 -4.56
N GLY A 80 -14.43 -0.08 -5.81
CA GLY A 80 -14.93 0.61 -7.01
C GLY A 80 -14.10 1.81 -7.48
N TYR A 81 -12.97 2.11 -6.84
CA TYR A 81 -12.11 3.24 -7.19
C TYR A 81 -11.07 2.87 -8.27
N LYS A 82 -11.07 3.60 -9.38
CA LYS A 82 -10.22 3.29 -10.56
C LYS A 82 -8.74 3.66 -10.38
N ASN A 83 -8.42 4.53 -9.42
CA ASN A 83 -7.05 5.02 -9.23
C ASN A 83 -6.30 4.29 -8.10
N ARG A 84 -6.71 3.05 -7.81
CA ARG A 84 -6.01 2.16 -6.88
C ARG A 84 -5.63 0.89 -7.60
N LYS A 85 -4.38 0.43 -7.45
CA LYS A 85 -3.88 -0.76 -8.14
C LYS A 85 -2.90 -1.54 -7.27
N ALA A 86 -2.99 -2.87 -7.33
CA ALA A 86 -2.01 -3.76 -6.75
C ALA A 86 -0.87 -4.04 -7.74
N PHE A 87 0.34 -4.19 -7.22
CA PHE A 87 1.54 -4.48 -7.99
C PHE A 87 2.36 -5.57 -7.32
N LEU A 88 2.92 -6.47 -8.12
CA LEU A 88 3.89 -7.47 -7.68
C LEU A 88 5.34 -6.98 -7.82
N SER A 89 5.56 -5.90 -8.56
CA SER A 89 6.89 -5.37 -8.87
C SER A 89 7.02 -3.91 -8.41
N PRO A 90 8.06 -3.59 -7.60
CA PRO A 90 8.32 -2.21 -7.20
C PRO A 90 8.66 -1.33 -8.42
N VAL A 91 9.27 -1.89 -9.46
CA VAL A 91 9.61 -1.17 -10.70
C VAL A 91 8.35 -0.74 -11.44
N THR A 92 7.39 -1.64 -11.64
CA THR A 92 6.15 -1.29 -12.37
C THR A 92 5.26 -0.38 -11.54
N LEU A 93 5.27 -0.53 -10.21
CA LEU A 93 4.62 0.40 -9.29
C LEU A 93 5.21 1.82 -9.41
N ALA A 94 6.54 1.93 -9.36
CA ALA A 94 7.23 3.22 -9.43
C ALA A 94 7.01 3.91 -10.77
N ALA A 95 7.01 3.17 -11.88
CA ALA A 95 6.68 3.71 -13.19
C ALA A 95 5.25 4.27 -13.22
N TRP A 96 4.28 3.53 -12.68
CA TRP A 96 2.87 3.94 -12.67
C TRP A 96 2.60 5.14 -11.77
N LEU A 97 3.12 5.16 -10.54
CA LEU A 97 3.01 6.37 -9.71
C LEU A 97 3.77 7.54 -10.34
N GLY A 98 4.94 7.26 -10.93
CA GLY A 98 5.80 8.22 -11.58
C GLY A 98 5.06 9.14 -12.55
N GLU A 99 4.08 8.64 -13.31
CA GLU A 99 3.26 9.43 -14.24
C GLU A 99 2.69 10.72 -13.64
N ILE A 100 2.39 10.75 -12.33
CA ILE A 100 1.84 11.92 -11.63
C ILE A 100 2.81 12.55 -10.62
N LEU A 101 3.91 11.87 -10.28
CA LEU A 101 4.85 12.33 -9.28
C LEU A 101 5.84 13.35 -9.86
N THR A 102 6.12 14.38 -9.06
CA THR A 102 7.25 15.29 -9.27
C THR A 102 8.59 14.55 -9.13
N VAL A 103 9.67 15.13 -9.62
CA VAL A 103 11.03 14.56 -9.49
C VAL A 103 11.39 14.28 -8.02
N ARG A 104 11.04 15.20 -7.11
CA ARG A 104 11.31 15.05 -5.68
C ARG A 104 10.56 13.87 -5.08
N GLU A 105 9.28 13.70 -5.44
CA GLU A 105 8.47 12.59 -4.94
C GLU A 105 8.93 11.25 -5.50
N ARG A 106 9.38 11.20 -6.76
CA ARG A 106 9.97 9.99 -7.35
C ARG A 106 11.22 9.53 -6.59
N VAL A 107 12.14 10.44 -6.29
CA VAL A 107 13.34 10.13 -5.48
C VAL A 107 12.95 9.61 -4.10
N ARG A 108 11.92 10.21 -3.47
CA ARG A 108 11.44 9.74 -2.15
C ARG A 108 10.81 8.35 -2.24
N LEU A 109 10.03 8.07 -3.30
CA LEU A 109 9.42 6.77 -3.55
C LEU A 109 10.49 5.69 -3.77
N GLU A 110 11.51 5.97 -4.58
CA GLU A 110 12.63 5.04 -4.80
C GLU A 110 13.35 4.70 -3.50
N SER A 111 13.63 5.71 -2.66
CA SER A 111 14.23 5.51 -1.34
C SER A 111 13.36 4.62 -0.45
N TYR A 112 12.04 4.88 -0.41
CA TYR A 112 11.09 4.08 0.37
C TYR A 112 11.04 2.61 -0.09
N LEU A 113 11.00 2.37 -1.41
CA LEU A 113 10.98 1.01 -1.96
C LEU A 113 12.28 0.25 -1.66
N HIS A 114 13.42 0.95 -1.71
CA HIS A 114 14.72 0.40 -1.37
C HIS A 114 14.81 0.03 0.12
N GLU A 115 14.39 0.92 1.02
CA GLU A 115 14.31 0.67 2.47
C GLU A 115 13.48 -0.60 2.78
N GLY A 116 12.35 -0.77 2.09
CA GLY A 116 11.50 -1.96 2.21
C GLY A 116 12.18 -3.24 1.73
N GLU A 117 12.94 -3.18 0.64
CA GLU A 117 13.71 -4.32 0.13
C GLU A 117 14.81 -4.74 1.10
N GLU A 118 15.58 -3.78 1.63
CA GLU A 118 16.61 -4.04 2.64
C GLU A 118 16.03 -4.65 3.92
N LEU A 119 14.88 -4.16 4.39
CA LEU A 119 14.19 -4.73 5.55
C LEU A 119 13.80 -6.19 5.31
N ARG A 120 13.25 -6.51 4.13
CA ARG A 120 12.90 -7.89 3.77
C ARG A 120 14.14 -8.79 3.64
N ALA A 121 15.22 -8.27 3.06
CA ALA A 121 16.48 -9.01 2.95
C ALA A 121 17.04 -9.39 4.33
N ARG A 122 17.01 -8.44 5.28
CA ARG A 122 17.40 -8.69 6.68
C ARG A 122 16.54 -9.78 7.33
N HIS A 123 15.21 -9.73 7.17
CA HIS A 123 14.33 -10.76 7.73
C HIS A 123 14.58 -12.16 7.14
N ARG A 124 14.89 -12.26 5.84
CA ARG A 124 15.25 -13.55 5.22
C ARG A 124 16.57 -14.11 5.76
N ALA A 125 17.59 -13.27 5.93
CA ALA A 125 18.88 -13.70 6.47
C ALA A 125 18.78 -14.26 7.90
N VAL A 126 17.92 -13.67 8.74
CA VAL A 126 17.64 -14.16 10.10
C VAL A 126 16.82 -15.46 10.07
N GLY A 127 15.87 -15.58 9.14
CA GLY A 127 15.03 -16.77 8.99
C GLY A 127 15.75 -18.01 8.45
N SER A 128 16.76 -17.85 7.59
CA SER A 128 17.57 -18.95 7.04
C SER A 128 18.67 -19.49 7.98
N SER A 129 18.80 -18.94 9.19
CA SER A 129 19.80 -19.36 10.19
C SER A 129 19.24 -20.35 11.25
N ARG A 130 18.09 -20.98 10.98
CA ARG A 130 17.47 -22.04 11.80
C ARG A 130 17.17 -23.25 10.94
#